data_AF-A0A8J5UR42-F1
#
_entry.id   AF-A0A8J5UR42-F1
#
_cell.length_a   1.000
_cell.length_b   1.000
_cell.length_c   1.000
_cell.angle_alpha   90.00
_cell.angle_beta   90.00
_cell.angle_gamma   90.00
#
_symmetry.space_group_name_H-M   'P 1'
#
loop_
_entity.id
_entity.type
_entity.pdbx_description
1 polymer ?
#
loop_
_entity_poly.entity_id
_entity_poly.type
_entity_poly.pdbx_seq_one_letter_code
_entity_poly.pdbx_strand_id
1 'polypeptide(L)'
;MRLLDVFVAVVAFLPTSFAALPTQAEGFASSTTGGKGGQVVRPKNNQELANYLKDNTARIIYLERTFDFKGSEGSATETGCAPWGTGAHCQLSINKNQWCTNYNPGAQKVTVKYDKAGLNPLMVGSNKSIIGVGSKGVIKGKGLRLANGVKNVIIQNIHITDLNPSLVWGGDAITLDGTDNIWIDHCTTSLIGRQHIVLGTGASGRVSITNNKIDGVSPWSASCNTYHYWAILFLGKSDLITFKGNYMYHVSGRAPKVSGNTLLHVVNNYFHDVFDHAFEIEENGQVLAEGNAFQNVKNPLKTGTKGRLFTVPTAGSAGSCKASLGRACQMNAFGSSGAFPGDDTGFLGSFKGKTIASAASAQSAKNAMTKAGFGLA
;
A
#
# COMPACT_ATOMS: atom_id res chain seq x y z
N MET A 1 6.64 -18.02 67.62
CA MET A 1 7.08 -17.09 66.57
C MET A 1 6.43 -17.56 65.26
N ARG A 2 5.41 -16.83 64.77
CA ARG A 2 4.52 -17.29 63.68
C ARG A 2 5.21 -17.12 62.32
N LEU A 3 5.27 -18.18 61.51
CA LEU A 3 5.63 -18.11 60.10
C LEU A 3 4.47 -17.46 59.32
N LEU A 4 4.78 -16.47 58.48
CA LEU A 4 3.89 -15.95 57.44
C LEU A 4 4.13 -16.76 56.16
N ASP A 5 3.10 -17.46 55.69
CA ASP A 5 3.08 -18.03 54.34
C ASP A 5 2.70 -16.94 53.33
N VAL A 6 3.61 -16.64 52.42
CA VAL A 6 3.40 -15.74 51.28
C VAL A 6 2.86 -16.57 50.11
N PHE A 7 1.57 -16.40 49.79
CA PHE A 7 0.99 -16.93 48.55
C PHE A 7 1.38 -16.04 47.36
N VAL A 8 2.22 -16.56 46.46
CA VAL A 8 2.49 -15.95 45.15
C VAL A 8 1.39 -16.37 44.19
N ALA A 9 0.54 -15.42 43.79
CA ALA A 9 -0.45 -15.64 42.73
C ALA A 9 0.24 -15.57 41.35
N VAL A 10 0.39 -16.73 40.71
CA VAL A 10 0.82 -16.81 39.30
C VAL A 10 -0.37 -16.44 38.43
N VAL A 11 -0.39 -15.21 37.90
CA VAL A 11 -1.36 -14.80 36.88
C VAL A 11 -0.97 -15.47 35.56
N ALA A 12 -1.72 -16.50 35.18
CA ALA A 12 -1.61 -17.11 33.86
C ALA A 12 -2.05 -16.09 32.80
N PHE A 13 -1.11 -15.61 31.98
CA PHE A 13 -1.42 -14.87 30.77
C PHE A 13 -2.16 -15.81 29.81
N LEU A 14 -3.46 -15.57 29.61
CA LEU A 14 -4.21 -16.21 28.53
C LEU A 14 -3.64 -15.71 27.18
N PRO A 15 -3.37 -16.60 26.21
CA PRO A 15 -2.95 -16.17 24.89
C PRO A 15 -4.07 -15.35 24.27
N THR A 16 -3.74 -14.14 23.82
CA THR A 16 -4.62 -13.30 23.01
C THR A 16 -5.13 -14.11 21.83
N SER A 17 -6.44 -14.29 21.71
CA SER A 17 -7.09 -14.85 20.52
C SER A 17 -6.60 -14.04 19.31
N PHE A 18 -5.77 -14.65 18.46
CA PHE A 18 -5.40 -14.04 17.18
C PHE A 18 -6.69 -13.82 16.39
N ALA A 19 -6.94 -12.60 15.96
CA ALA A 19 -8.09 -12.32 15.10
C ALA A 19 -7.87 -13.05 13.77
N ALA A 20 -8.86 -13.84 13.35
CA ALA A 20 -8.79 -14.52 12.05
C ALA A 20 -8.74 -13.49 10.92
N LEU A 21 -7.89 -13.75 9.92
CA LEU A 21 -7.81 -12.92 8.72
C LEU A 21 -9.15 -12.91 7.96
N PRO A 22 -9.51 -11.79 7.33
CA PRO A 22 -10.65 -11.76 6.41
C PRO A 22 -10.49 -12.82 5.32
N THR A 23 -11.59 -13.48 4.95
CA THR A 23 -11.58 -14.55 3.93
C THR A 23 -12.10 -14.08 2.57
N GLN A 24 -12.61 -12.85 2.49
CA GLN A 24 -13.14 -12.25 1.26
C GLN A 24 -12.83 -10.75 1.21
N ALA A 25 -12.52 -10.26 0.01
CA ALA A 25 -12.33 -8.85 -0.24
C ALA A 25 -13.65 -8.06 -0.16
N GLU A 26 -13.59 -6.84 0.33
CA GLU A 26 -14.67 -5.86 0.15
C GLU A 26 -14.46 -5.02 -1.11
N GLY A 27 -15.56 -4.48 -1.65
CA GLY A 27 -15.53 -3.53 -2.75
C GLY A 27 -15.28 -4.16 -4.11
N PHE A 28 -14.52 -3.49 -4.98
CA PHE A 28 -14.45 -3.83 -6.40
C PHE A 28 -13.85 -5.21 -6.69
N ALA A 29 -12.91 -5.69 -5.88
CA ALA A 29 -12.29 -7.02 -6.04
C ALA A 29 -12.97 -8.11 -5.17
N SER A 30 -14.21 -7.90 -4.73
CA SER A 30 -14.98 -8.85 -3.89
C SER A 30 -15.18 -10.26 -4.47
N SER A 31 -14.97 -10.42 -5.78
CA SER A 31 -14.96 -11.70 -6.49
C SER A 31 -13.61 -12.44 -6.47
N THR A 32 -12.59 -11.93 -5.77
CA THR A 32 -11.28 -12.57 -5.72
C THR A 32 -11.33 -13.86 -4.92
N THR A 33 -10.82 -14.94 -5.51
CA THR A 33 -10.74 -16.27 -4.89
C THR A 33 -9.29 -16.76 -4.74
N GLY A 34 -8.34 -16.11 -5.41
CA GLY A 34 -6.93 -16.46 -5.36
C GLY A 34 -6.68 -17.89 -5.83
N GLY A 35 -5.97 -18.66 -5.02
CA GLY A 35 -5.65 -20.07 -5.27
C GLY A 35 -6.67 -21.07 -4.73
N LYS A 36 -7.90 -20.66 -4.39
CA LYS A 36 -8.94 -21.56 -3.84
C LYS A 36 -9.11 -22.81 -4.71
N GLY A 37 -9.07 -23.99 -4.07
CA GLY A 37 -9.14 -25.29 -4.76
C GLY A 37 -7.82 -25.76 -5.39
N GLY A 38 -6.78 -24.94 -5.35
CA GLY A 38 -5.43 -25.27 -5.81
C GLY A 38 -4.56 -25.96 -4.75
N GLN A 39 -3.30 -26.21 -5.12
CA GLN A 39 -2.34 -26.88 -4.24
C GLN A 39 -1.90 -25.95 -3.09
N VAL A 40 -1.94 -26.46 -1.86
CA VAL A 40 -1.35 -25.80 -0.70
C VAL A 40 0.15 -26.11 -0.64
N VAL A 41 0.99 -25.06 -0.58
CA VAL A 41 2.45 -25.19 -0.52
C VAL A 41 3.05 -24.29 0.57
N ARG A 42 4.21 -24.71 1.09
CA ARG A 42 4.98 -24.03 2.14
C ARG A 42 6.43 -23.93 1.69
N PRO A 43 6.81 -22.87 0.95
CA PRO A 43 8.17 -22.74 0.42
C PRO A 43 9.22 -22.78 1.54
N LYS A 44 10.26 -23.60 1.34
CA LYS A 44 11.33 -23.78 2.32
C LYS A 44 12.49 -22.79 2.13
N ASN A 45 12.59 -22.20 0.94
CA ASN A 45 13.67 -21.30 0.56
C ASN A 45 13.19 -20.32 -0.53
N ASN A 46 14.05 -19.34 -0.85
CA ASN A 46 13.80 -18.30 -1.84
C ASN A 46 13.45 -18.86 -3.24
N GLN A 47 14.11 -19.95 -3.65
CA GLN A 47 13.91 -20.56 -4.96
C GLN A 47 12.53 -21.20 -5.08
N GLU A 48 12.10 -21.95 -4.06
CA GLU A 48 10.75 -22.51 -4.00
C GLU A 48 9.69 -21.41 -4.00
N LEU A 49 9.87 -20.34 -3.21
CA LEU A 49 8.96 -19.21 -3.21
C LEU A 49 8.82 -18.62 -4.62
N ALA A 50 9.95 -18.26 -5.24
CA ALA A 50 9.96 -17.67 -6.58
C ALA A 50 9.30 -18.59 -7.62
N ASN A 51 9.49 -19.91 -7.52
CA ASN A 51 8.88 -20.88 -8.42
C ASN A 51 7.37 -21.01 -8.22
N TYR A 52 6.89 -21.15 -6.98
CA TYR A 52 5.46 -21.24 -6.70
C TYR A 52 4.70 -19.97 -7.06
N LEU A 53 5.32 -18.79 -6.89
CA LEU A 53 4.70 -17.52 -7.25
C LEU A 53 4.43 -17.40 -8.75
N LYS A 54 5.40 -17.77 -9.60
CA LYS A 54 5.35 -17.48 -11.05
C LYS A 54 4.68 -18.55 -11.90
N ASP A 55 4.46 -19.74 -11.37
CA ASP A 55 3.93 -20.84 -12.19
C ASP A 55 2.46 -20.65 -12.58
N ASN A 56 1.98 -21.53 -13.46
CA ASN A 56 0.61 -21.49 -13.99
C ASN A 56 -0.38 -22.34 -13.17
N THR A 57 0.02 -22.84 -11.99
CA THR A 57 -0.83 -23.70 -11.14
C THR A 57 -1.57 -22.85 -10.12
N ALA A 58 -2.86 -23.13 -9.88
CA ALA A 58 -3.55 -22.47 -8.77
C ALA A 58 -2.90 -22.88 -7.43
N ARG A 59 -2.52 -21.92 -6.59
CA ARG A 59 -1.79 -22.21 -5.33
C ARG A 59 -2.22 -21.36 -4.15
N ILE A 60 -2.24 -22.00 -2.99
CA ILE A 60 -2.25 -21.34 -1.68
C ILE A 60 -0.83 -21.49 -1.11
N ILE A 61 -0.13 -20.38 -0.99
CA ILE A 61 1.29 -20.30 -0.64
C ILE A 61 1.39 -19.68 0.76
N TYR A 62 1.73 -20.50 1.75
CA TYR A 62 1.92 -20.04 3.13
C TYR A 62 3.37 -19.63 3.39
N LEU A 63 3.56 -18.37 3.79
CA LEU A 63 4.87 -17.83 4.17
C LEU A 63 5.05 -17.95 5.69
N GLU A 64 5.85 -18.92 6.10
CA GLU A 64 6.09 -19.26 7.51
C GLU A 64 7.48 -18.81 8.00
N ARG A 65 8.18 -17.96 7.22
CA ARG A 65 9.53 -17.47 7.50
C ARG A 65 9.83 -16.18 6.72
N THR A 66 10.95 -15.55 7.08
CA THR A 66 11.59 -14.52 6.26
C THR A 66 12.28 -15.15 5.06
N PHE A 67 11.96 -14.64 3.87
CA PHE A 67 12.65 -14.91 2.61
C PHE A 67 13.53 -13.69 2.30
N ASP A 68 14.79 -13.75 2.72
CA ASP A 68 15.77 -12.67 2.52
C ASP A 68 16.50 -12.85 1.17
N PHE A 69 16.21 -11.96 0.23
CA PHE A 69 16.82 -11.94 -1.10
C PHE A 69 18.00 -10.96 -1.19
N LYS A 70 18.38 -10.27 -0.11
CA LYS A 70 19.55 -9.39 -0.13
C LYS A 70 20.81 -10.17 -0.44
N GLY A 71 21.63 -9.61 -1.31
CA GLY A 71 22.85 -10.22 -1.83
C GLY A 71 22.62 -11.35 -2.82
N SER A 72 21.38 -11.82 -3.03
CA SER A 72 21.10 -13.02 -3.84
C SER A 72 21.46 -12.85 -5.31
N GLU A 73 21.59 -11.60 -5.77
CA GLU A 73 21.95 -11.25 -7.14
C GLU A 73 23.19 -10.36 -7.22
N GLY A 74 23.91 -10.19 -6.10
CA GLY A 74 25.07 -9.32 -5.96
C GLY A 74 24.73 -7.82 -5.99
N SER A 75 25.77 -6.99 -6.07
CA SER A 75 25.63 -5.52 -6.11
C SER A 75 26.05 -4.94 -7.46
N ALA A 76 25.62 -3.70 -7.72
CA ALA A 76 26.13 -2.88 -8.81
C ALA A 76 26.56 -1.50 -8.28
N THR A 77 27.49 -0.87 -9.00
CA THR A 77 27.95 0.51 -8.76
C THR A 77 27.87 1.26 -10.07
N GLU A 78 27.21 2.41 -10.07
CA GLU A 78 27.08 3.25 -11.26
C GLU A 78 26.93 4.75 -10.91
N THR A 79 26.95 5.61 -11.93
CA THR A 79 26.68 7.03 -11.77
C THR A 79 25.18 7.27 -11.67
N GLY A 80 24.73 7.74 -10.51
CA GLY A 80 23.40 8.26 -10.23
C GLY A 80 23.38 9.78 -10.11
N CYS A 81 22.35 10.31 -9.44
CA CYS A 81 22.23 11.73 -9.13
C CYS A 81 21.64 11.99 -7.74
N ALA A 82 21.88 13.19 -7.21
CA ALA A 82 21.41 13.69 -5.93
C ALA A 82 20.41 14.86 -6.11
N PRO A 83 19.19 14.61 -6.61
CA PRO A 83 18.23 15.68 -6.93
C PRO A 83 17.68 16.41 -5.70
N TRP A 84 17.76 15.79 -4.52
CA TRP A 84 17.27 16.36 -3.25
C TRP A 84 18.40 16.81 -2.33
N GLY A 85 19.65 16.83 -2.82
CA GLY A 85 20.85 17.12 -2.03
C GLY A 85 21.56 15.86 -1.54
N THR A 86 22.69 16.06 -0.89
CA THR A 86 23.64 15.01 -0.47
C THR A 86 23.69 14.82 1.05
N GLY A 87 22.73 15.41 1.78
CA GLY A 87 22.62 15.27 3.23
C GLY A 87 22.36 13.81 3.65
N ALA A 88 22.72 13.47 4.89
CA ALA A 88 22.66 12.10 5.40
C ALA A 88 21.26 11.46 5.33
N HIS A 89 20.20 12.27 5.37
CA HIS A 89 18.80 11.83 5.29
C HIS A 89 18.20 11.91 3.88
N CYS A 90 18.94 12.41 2.91
CA CYS A 90 18.47 12.53 1.54
C CYS A 90 18.59 11.18 0.84
N GLN A 91 17.55 10.78 0.10
CA GLN A 91 17.71 9.73 -0.90
C GLN A 91 18.61 10.22 -2.04
N LEU A 92 19.27 9.29 -2.70
CA LEU A 92 19.86 9.50 -4.02
C LEU A 92 18.99 8.79 -5.06
N SER A 93 19.33 8.89 -6.34
CA SER A 93 18.64 8.15 -7.40
C SER A 93 19.62 7.36 -8.24
N ILE A 94 19.24 6.12 -8.57
CA ILE A 94 19.84 5.36 -9.67
C ILE A 94 19.46 6.05 -10.99
N ASN A 95 20.37 6.10 -11.96
CA ASN A 95 20.11 6.68 -13.29
C ASN A 95 19.34 5.71 -14.22
N LYS A 96 18.34 5.02 -13.68
CA LYS A 96 17.56 4.02 -14.42
C LYS A 96 16.87 4.68 -15.62
N ASN A 97 17.03 4.11 -16.81
CA ASN A 97 16.45 4.63 -18.05
C ASN A 97 16.80 6.12 -18.29
N GLN A 98 18.03 6.53 -17.95
CA GLN A 98 18.49 7.93 -18.09
C GLN A 98 17.67 8.94 -17.29
N TRP A 99 17.03 8.53 -16.18
CA TRP A 99 16.15 9.39 -15.40
C TRP A 99 16.84 10.65 -14.85
N CYS A 100 18.10 10.54 -14.40
CA CYS A 100 18.86 11.69 -13.95
C CYS A 100 19.09 12.68 -15.10
N THR A 101 19.47 12.19 -16.27
CA THR A 101 19.70 13.03 -17.46
C THR A 101 18.42 13.73 -17.92
N ASN A 102 17.31 12.99 -17.99
CA ASN A 102 16.09 13.46 -18.65
C ASN A 102 15.22 14.32 -17.74
N TYR A 103 15.21 14.04 -16.43
CA TYR A 103 14.30 14.69 -15.48
C TYR A 103 15.01 15.54 -14.43
N ASN A 104 16.32 15.36 -14.23
CA ASN A 104 17.09 16.12 -13.24
C ASN A 104 18.49 16.51 -13.77
N PRO A 105 18.60 17.14 -14.95
CA PRO A 105 19.89 17.39 -15.61
C PRO A 105 20.84 18.27 -14.78
N GLY A 106 20.30 19.13 -13.91
CA GLY A 106 21.08 19.98 -13.01
C GLY A 106 21.46 19.33 -11.68
N ALA A 107 21.00 18.11 -11.38
CA ALA A 107 21.33 17.44 -10.13
C ALA A 107 22.81 16.99 -10.11
N GLN A 108 23.42 17.08 -8.93
CA GLN A 108 24.80 16.60 -8.73
C GLN A 108 24.89 15.11 -9.08
N LYS A 109 25.84 14.75 -9.94
CA LYS A 109 26.17 13.34 -10.23
C LYS A 109 26.91 12.73 -9.05
N VAL A 110 26.54 11.51 -8.68
CA VAL A 110 27.09 10.80 -7.53
C VAL A 110 27.29 9.32 -7.87
N THR A 111 28.26 8.67 -7.22
CA THR A 111 28.38 7.22 -7.29
C THR A 111 27.33 6.59 -6.38
N VAL A 112 26.49 5.71 -6.93
CA VAL A 112 25.52 4.93 -6.17
C VAL A 112 25.92 3.46 -6.18
N LYS A 113 25.73 2.76 -5.06
CA LYS A 113 25.90 1.33 -4.92
C LYS A 113 24.61 0.72 -4.41
N TYR A 114 24.13 -0.34 -5.04
CA TYR A 114 22.86 -0.97 -4.69
C TYR A 114 22.89 -2.49 -4.83
N ASP A 115 21.93 -3.12 -4.16
CA ASP A 115 21.64 -4.53 -4.30
C ASP A 115 20.79 -4.77 -5.56
N LYS A 116 21.27 -5.61 -6.48
CA LYS A 116 20.57 -5.88 -7.74
C LYS A 116 19.23 -6.57 -7.53
N ALA A 117 19.07 -7.32 -6.43
CA ALA A 117 17.82 -8.02 -6.13
C ALA A 117 16.63 -7.06 -6.08
N GLY A 118 16.78 -5.86 -5.50
CA GLY A 118 15.69 -4.89 -5.38
C GLY A 118 15.13 -4.43 -6.72
N LEU A 119 15.93 -4.44 -7.78
CA LEU A 119 15.49 -4.04 -9.13
C LEU A 119 14.74 -5.16 -9.87
N ASN A 120 14.81 -6.40 -9.37
CA ASN A 120 14.28 -7.60 -10.01
C ASN A 120 13.17 -8.21 -9.13
N PRO A 121 11.92 -7.75 -9.23
CA PRO A 121 10.83 -8.22 -8.39
C PRO A 121 10.49 -9.69 -8.66
N LEU A 122 9.91 -10.37 -7.67
CA LEU A 122 9.33 -11.71 -7.83
C LEU A 122 8.09 -11.62 -8.71
N MET A 123 8.09 -12.37 -9.82
CA MET A 123 6.94 -12.46 -10.71
C MET A 123 5.86 -13.34 -10.09
N VAL A 124 4.62 -12.87 -10.14
CA VAL A 124 3.45 -13.58 -9.60
C VAL A 124 2.47 -13.88 -10.73
N GLY A 125 2.12 -15.15 -10.90
CA GLY A 125 1.14 -15.63 -11.87
C GLY A 125 -0.31 -15.51 -11.38
N SER A 126 -1.26 -15.90 -12.22
CA SER A 126 -2.70 -15.90 -11.87
C SER A 126 -3.05 -16.99 -10.84
N ASN A 127 -4.20 -16.82 -10.18
CA ASN A 127 -4.80 -17.80 -9.26
C ASN A 127 -3.88 -18.17 -8.08
N LYS A 128 -3.36 -17.14 -7.40
CA LYS A 128 -2.46 -17.29 -6.25
C LYS A 128 -3.11 -16.70 -5.00
N SER A 129 -2.95 -17.39 -3.87
CA SER A 129 -3.15 -16.83 -2.55
C SER A 129 -1.82 -16.87 -1.81
N ILE A 130 -1.21 -15.72 -1.55
CA ILE A 130 0.06 -15.57 -0.84
C ILE A 130 -0.28 -15.09 0.56
N ILE A 131 -0.10 -15.95 1.57
CA ILE A 131 -0.60 -15.72 2.92
C ILE A 131 0.53 -15.89 3.92
N GLY A 132 0.86 -14.86 4.70
CA GLY A 132 1.79 -15.03 5.81
C GLY A 132 1.13 -15.66 7.03
N VAL A 133 1.89 -16.48 7.76
CA VAL A 133 1.44 -17.13 9.00
C VAL A 133 1.91 -16.31 10.19
N GLY A 134 0.95 -15.75 10.93
CA GLY A 134 1.19 -14.78 11.99
C GLY A 134 2.13 -13.67 11.57
N SER A 135 3.16 -13.45 12.38
CA SER A 135 4.18 -12.44 12.12
C SER A 135 5.44 -13.03 11.46
N LYS A 136 5.34 -14.13 10.70
CA LYS A 136 6.51 -14.80 10.09
C LYS A 136 6.70 -14.54 8.60
N GLY A 137 5.63 -14.25 7.86
CA GLY A 137 5.68 -14.10 6.40
C GLY A 137 6.32 -12.79 5.94
N VAL A 138 7.65 -12.77 5.80
CA VAL A 138 8.41 -11.58 5.39
C VAL A 138 9.15 -11.85 4.07
N ILE A 139 9.08 -10.90 3.13
CA ILE A 139 9.90 -10.87 1.92
C ILE A 139 10.83 -9.65 2.03
N LYS A 140 12.14 -9.89 1.98
CA LYS A 140 13.14 -8.85 2.21
C LYS A 140 14.06 -8.72 0.99
N GLY A 141 14.36 -7.50 0.57
CA GLY A 141 15.25 -7.23 -0.57
C GLY A 141 14.63 -7.40 -1.97
N LYS A 142 13.37 -7.85 -2.07
CA LYS A 142 12.60 -7.96 -3.32
C LYS A 142 11.14 -7.61 -3.12
N GLY A 143 10.52 -7.06 -4.16
CA GLY A 143 9.09 -6.81 -4.25
C GLY A 143 8.35 -7.90 -5.03
N LEU A 144 7.05 -7.69 -5.25
CA LEU A 144 6.18 -8.53 -6.06
C LEU A 144 5.75 -7.76 -7.32
N ARG A 145 5.73 -8.43 -8.48
CA ARG A 145 5.22 -7.89 -9.74
C ARG A 145 4.19 -8.83 -10.35
N LEU A 146 2.96 -8.32 -10.53
CA LEU A 146 1.87 -8.94 -11.27
C LEU A 146 1.67 -8.13 -12.54
N ALA A 147 1.79 -8.76 -13.70
CA ALA A 147 1.69 -8.05 -14.97
C ALA A 147 1.17 -8.93 -16.10
N ASN A 148 0.95 -8.34 -17.27
CA ASN A 148 0.69 -9.06 -18.53
C ASN A 148 -0.54 -9.99 -18.48
N GLY A 149 -1.66 -9.48 -17.94
CA GLY A 149 -2.94 -10.19 -17.88
C GLY A 149 -3.12 -11.08 -16.66
N VAL A 150 -2.22 -10.99 -15.66
CA VAL A 150 -2.37 -11.71 -14.38
C VAL A 150 -3.65 -11.28 -13.67
N LYS A 151 -4.40 -12.26 -13.17
CA LYS A 151 -5.67 -12.01 -12.48
C LYS A 151 -5.93 -12.98 -11.33
N ASN A 152 -6.88 -12.62 -10.48
CA ASN A 152 -7.35 -13.45 -9.36
C ASN A 152 -6.22 -13.80 -8.39
N VAL A 153 -5.67 -12.78 -7.72
CA VAL A 153 -4.58 -12.96 -6.75
C VAL A 153 -4.93 -12.32 -5.42
N ILE A 154 -4.66 -13.04 -4.34
CA ILE A 154 -4.73 -12.57 -2.95
C ILE A 154 -3.30 -12.46 -2.42
N ILE A 155 -2.96 -11.31 -1.84
CA ILE A 155 -1.73 -11.06 -1.10
C ILE A 155 -2.17 -10.64 0.29
N GLN A 156 -1.96 -11.48 1.29
CA GLN A 156 -2.52 -11.28 2.61
C GLN A 156 -1.51 -11.53 3.74
N ASN A 157 -1.48 -10.64 4.73
CA ASN A 157 -0.69 -10.80 5.95
C ASN A 157 0.80 -11.06 5.67
N ILE A 158 1.43 -10.27 4.81
CA ILE A 158 2.89 -10.33 4.58
C ILE A 158 3.56 -8.99 4.82
N HIS A 159 4.86 -9.02 5.13
CA HIS A 159 5.69 -7.81 5.21
C HIS A 159 6.71 -7.80 4.08
N ILE A 160 6.70 -6.75 3.25
CA ILE A 160 7.74 -6.52 2.22
C ILE A 160 8.63 -5.36 2.68
N THR A 161 9.96 -5.59 2.75
CA THR A 161 10.87 -4.59 3.34
C THR A 161 12.31 -4.61 2.81
N ASP A 162 13.07 -3.58 3.21
CA ASP A 162 14.52 -3.42 3.02
C ASP A 162 14.96 -3.61 1.56
N LEU A 163 14.41 -2.74 0.71
CA LEU A 163 14.53 -2.80 -0.74
C LEU A 163 15.21 -1.52 -1.24
N ASN A 164 16.54 -1.47 -1.08
CA ASN A 164 17.38 -0.32 -1.41
C ASN A 164 16.81 1.04 -0.91
N PRO A 165 16.49 1.19 0.40
CA PRO A 165 15.73 2.33 0.93
C PRO A 165 16.36 3.70 0.68
N SER A 166 17.69 3.78 0.52
CA SER A 166 18.40 5.04 0.25
C SER A 166 18.33 5.51 -1.21
N LEU A 167 17.74 4.70 -2.12
CA LEU A 167 17.85 4.92 -3.56
C LEU A 167 16.49 4.89 -4.25
N VAL A 168 16.09 6.02 -4.83
CA VAL A 168 15.01 6.04 -5.80
C VAL A 168 15.41 5.22 -7.02
N TRP A 169 14.42 4.50 -7.56
CA TRP A 169 14.59 3.40 -8.52
C TRP A 169 15.29 2.14 -7.99
N GLY A 170 15.63 2.11 -6.70
CA GLY A 170 16.15 0.92 -6.00
C GLY A 170 15.14 -0.22 -5.89
N GLY A 171 13.86 0.08 -6.10
CA GLY A 171 12.78 -0.85 -6.45
C GLY A 171 11.46 -0.54 -5.73
N ASP A 172 10.44 -1.32 -6.04
CA ASP A 172 9.06 -1.14 -5.59
C ASP A 172 8.56 -2.39 -4.86
N ALA A 173 7.72 -2.22 -3.83
CA ALA A 173 7.26 -3.34 -3.01
C ALA A 173 6.18 -4.19 -3.71
N ILE A 174 5.11 -3.56 -4.22
CA ILE A 174 4.04 -4.26 -4.97
C ILE A 174 3.75 -3.49 -6.25
N THR A 175 3.89 -4.17 -7.40
CA THR A 175 3.60 -3.62 -8.72
C THR A 175 2.50 -4.40 -9.42
N LEU A 176 1.46 -3.72 -9.87
CA LEU A 176 0.40 -4.25 -10.74
C LEU A 176 0.44 -3.51 -12.09
N ASP A 177 0.48 -4.23 -13.21
CA ASP A 177 0.57 -3.62 -14.54
C ASP A 177 -0.13 -4.48 -15.61
N GLY A 178 -1.38 -4.17 -15.92
CA GLY A 178 -2.21 -5.02 -16.78
C GLY A 178 -2.73 -6.24 -16.00
N THR A 179 -3.60 -6.02 -15.03
CA THR A 179 -4.14 -7.07 -14.14
C THR A 179 -5.66 -6.93 -13.97
N ASP A 180 -6.30 -7.88 -13.28
CA ASP A 180 -7.69 -7.73 -12.81
C ASP A 180 -7.97 -8.61 -11.59
N ASN A 181 -8.88 -8.16 -10.72
CA ASN A 181 -9.37 -8.89 -9.54
C ASN A 181 -8.22 -9.27 -8.59
N ILE A 182 -7.58 -8.25 -8.03
CA ILE A 182 -6.44 -8.37 -7.11
C ILE A 182 -6.85 -7.86 -5.72
N TRP A 183 -6.50 -8.62 -4.68
CA TRP A 183 -6.75 -8.24 -3.29
C TRP A 183 -5.44 -8.20 -2.50
N ILE A 184 -5.15 -7.04 -1.91
CA ILE A 184 -3.99 -6.81 -1.05
C ILE A 184 -4.51 -6.46 0.36
N ASP A 185 -4.29 -7.34 1.33
CA ASP A 185 -4.89 -7.24 2.65
C ASP A 185 -3.90 -7.46 3.79
N HIS A 186 -4.00 -6.69 4.87
CA HIS A 186 -3.14 -6.87 6.06
C HIS A 186 -1.63 -6.93 5.74
N CYS A 187 -1.18 -6.29 4.67
CA CYS A 187 0.24 -6.24 4.34
C CYS A 187 0.90 -5.04 5.02
N THR A 188 2.15 -5.20 5.42
CA THR A 188 3.03 -4.08 5.80
C THR A 188 4.07 -3.87 4.70
N THR A 189 4.37 -2.62 4.39
CA THR A 189 5.49 -2.24 3.52
C THR A 189 6.33 -1.17 4.23
N SER A 190 7.65 -1.35 4.26
CA SER A 190 8.57 -0.41 4.92
C SER A 190 9.96 -0.43 4.28
N LEU A 191 10.75 0.63 4.42
CA LEU A 191 12.14 0.69 3.93
C LEU A 191 12.25 0.32 2.43
N ILE A 192 11.40 0.93 1.60
CA ILE A 192 11.37 0.73 0.15
C ILE A 192 12.07 1.90 -0.54
N GLY A 193 12.86 1.65 -1.59
CA GLY A 193 13.57 2.71 -2.31
C GLY A 193 12.64 3.65 -3.07
N ARG A 194 11.56 3.13 -3.64
CA ARG A 194 10.53 3.91 -4.35
C ARG A 194 9.11 3.49 -3.93
N GLN A 195 8.24 3.03 -4.82
CA GLN A 195 6.81 2.90 -4.53
C GLN A 195 6.54 1.75 -3.56
N HIS A 196 5.75 2.00 -2.51
CA HIS A 196 5.23 0.90 -1.69
C HIS A 196 4.23 0.08 -2.52
N ILE A 197 3.28 0.75 -3.18
CA ILE A 197 2.36 0.13 -4.14
C ILE A 197 2.26 0.99 -5.40
N VAL A 198 2.41 0.37 -6.56
CA VAL A 198 2.23 1.01 -7.86
C VAL A 198 1.32 0.20 -8.77
N LEU A 199 0.31 0.86 -9.34
CA LEU A 199 -0.61 0.34 -10.33
C LEU A 199 -0.41 1.09 -11.66
N GLY A 200 -0.25 0.35 -12.75
CA GLY A 200 -0.15 0.89 -14.10
C GLY A 200 1.21 0.70 -14.77
N THR A 201 1.35 1.11 -16.04
CA THR A 201 0.37 1.92 -16.80
C THR A 201 -0.69 1.11 -17.56
N GLY A 202 -0.60 -0.21 -17.61
CA GLY A 202 -1.71 -1.06 -18.04
C GLY A 202 -2.91 -0.92 -17.10
N ALA A 203 -4.11 -1.30 -17.55
CA ALA A 203 -5.27 -1.33 -16.66
C ALA A 203 -5.07 -2.39 -15.57
N SER A 204 -5.18 -2.02 -14.30
CA SER A 204 -5.14 -2.94 -13.15
C SER A 204 -6.52 -3.52 -12.82
N GLY A 205 -7.56 -3.05 -13.51
CA GLY A 205 -8.92 -3.59 -13.39
C GLY A 205 -9.49 -3.38 -11.99
N ARG A 206 -10.07 -4.42 -11.41
CA ARG A 206 -10.64 -4.40 -10.06
C ARG A 206 -9.58 -4.72 -9.02
N VAL A 207 -9.33 -3.77 -8.11
CA VAL A 207 -8.36 -3.93 -7.03
C VAL A 207 -8.98 -3.53 -5.70
N SER A 208 -8.79 -4.35 -4.67
CA SER A 208 -9.09 -3.98 -3.29
C SER A 208 -7.80 -3.98 -2.48
N ILE A 209 -7.51 -2.86 -1.82
CA ILE A 209 -6.35 -2.63 -0.97
C ILE A 209 -6.89 -2.32 0.42
N THR A 210 -6.87 -3.31 1.31
CA THR A 210 -7.56 -3.26 2.59
C THR A 210 -6.66 -3.50 3.79
N ASN A 211 -6.86 -2.77 4.88
CA ASN A 211 -6.19 -3.03 6.16
C ASN A 211 -4.65 -3.09 6.07
N ASN A 212 -4.02 -2.40 5.12
CA ASN A 212 -2.56 -2.42 4.97
C ASN A 212 -1.91 -1.31 5.79
N LYS A 213 -0.69 -1.55 6.27
CA LYS A 213 0.17 -0.50 6.83
C LYS A 213 1.21 -0.08 5.80
N ILE A 214 1.17 1.19 5.41
CA ILE A 214 2.23 1.85 4.66
C ILE A 214 3.08 2.58 5.70
N ASP A 215 4.23 2.00 6.02
CA ASP A 215 5.16 2.52 7.02
C ASP A 215 6.25 3.34 6.35
N GLY A 216 6.07 4.66 6.33
CA GLY A 216 6.96 5.61 5.67
C GLY A 216 8.19 6.00 6.49
N VAL A 217 8.41 5.42 7.68
CA VAL A 217 9.61 5.70 8.47
C VAL A 217 10.83 5.15 7.74
N SER A 218 11.74 6.04 7.33
CA SER A 218 12.99 5.67 6.65
C SER A 218 14.13 6.61 7.04
N PRO A 219 15.36 6.14 7.25
CA PRO A 219 16.51 7.02 7.47
C PRO A 219 16.79 7.96 6.28
N TRP A 220 16.35 7.56 5.08
CA TRP A 220 16.51 8.30 3.82
C TRP A 220 15.16 8.63 3.21
N SER A 221 14.99 9.86 2.74
CA SER A 221 13.77 10.33 2.06
C SER A 221 14.10 11.36 0.98
N ALA A 222 13.22 11.47 -0.02
CA ALA A 222 13.32 12.53 -1.04
C ALA A 222 13.11 13.96 -0.44
N SER A 223 12.56 14.06 0.76
CA SER A 223 12.41 15.33 1.49
C SER A 223 13.49 15.54 2.57
N CYS A 224 14.49 14.66 2.64
CA CYS A 224 15.60 14.73 3.59
C CYS A 224 15.19 14.85 5.08
N ASN A 225 14.03 14.29 5.44
CA ASN A 225 13.39 14.51 6.74
C ASN A 225 12.85 13.21 7.38
N THR A 226 13.17 12.06 6.82
CA THR A 226 12.73 10.70 7.22
C THR A 226 11.31 10.27 6.83
N TYR A 227 10.56 11.11 6.12
CA TYR A 227 9.20 10.80 5.65
C TYR A 227 9.21 10.31 4.20
N HIS A 228 8.70 9.09 3.97
CA HIS A 228 8.71 8.49 2.63
C HIS A 228 7.77 9.21 1.65
N TYR A 229 8.31 9.66 0.51
CA TYR A 229 7.53 10.40 -0.51
C TYR A 229 6.78 9.47 -1.48
N TRP A 230 7.31 8.27 -1.71
CA TRP A 230 6.86 7.36 -2.76
C TRP A 230 5.90 6.31 -2.19
N ALA A 231 4.80 6.74 -1.59
CA ALA A 231 3.88 5.81 -0.93
C ALA A 231 3.07 4.99 -1.96
N ILE A 232 2.08 5.60 -2.59
CA ILE A 232 1.07 4.92 -3.40
C ILE A 232 0.86 5.65 -4.74
N LEU A 233 1.01 4.92 -5.84
CA LEU A 233 0.94 5.48 -7.19
C LEU A 233 -0.06 4.72 -8.07
N PHE A 234 -1.19 5.34 -8.40
CA PHE A 234 -2.23 4.76 -9.24
C PHE A 234 -2.27 5.47 -10.61
N LEU A 235 -1.84 4.77 -11.65
CA LEU A 235 -1.69 5.29 -13.02
C LEU A 235 -2.37 4.41 -14.08
N GLY A 236 -3.19 3.43 -13.67
CA GLY A 236 -3.83 2.52 -14.61
C GLY A 236 -4.89 3.20 -15.48
N LYS A 237 -5.14 2.62 -16.65
CA LYS A 237 -5.99 3.19 -17.71
C LYS A 237 -7.49 2.91 -17.55
N SER A 238 -7.89 2.03 -16.63
CA SER A 238 -9.29 1.66 -16.42
C SER A 238 -9.43 0.94 -15.09
N ASP A 239 -9.07 1.61 -14.02
CA ASP A 239 -8.90 1.01 -12.70
C ASP A 239 -10.11 1.30 -11.81
N LEU A 240 -10.58 0.27 -11.11
CA LEU A 240 -11.60 0.34 -10.07
C LEU A 240 -10.94 -0.08 -8.76
N ILE A 241 -10.59 0.91 -7.92
CA ILE A 241 -9.81 0.67 -6.71
C ILE A 241 -10.65 0.93 -5.46
N THR A 242 -10.79 -0.07 -4.61
CA THR A 242 -11.26 0.09 -3.23
C THR A 242 -10.06 0.21 -2.33
N PHE A 243 -9.94 1.33 -1.62
CA PHE A 243 -8.87 1.62 -0.67
C PHE A 243 -9.50 1.79 0.71
N LYS A 244 -9.47 0.74 1.53
CA LYS A 244 -10.24 0.68 2.78
C LYS A 244 -9.42 0.32 4.02
N GLY A 245 -9.60 1.05 5.12
CA GLY A 245 -9.04 0.63 6.42
C GLY A 245 -7.51 0.64 6.49
N ASN A 246 -6.83 1.24 5.51
CA ASN A 246 -5.37 1.29 5.48
C ASN A 246 -4.84 2.32 6.46
N TYR A 247 -3.65 2.06 7.01
CA TYR A 247 -2.90 2.98 7.83
C TYR A 247 -1.73 3.58 7.04
N MET A 248 -1.87 4.86 6.69
CA MET A 248 -0.85 5.65 6.00
C MET A 248 -0.08 6.44 7.04
N TYR A 249 1.17 6.04 7.32
CA TYR A 249 1.94 6.58 8.43
C TYR A 249 3.30 7.10 8.00
N HIS A 250 3.69 8.29 8.47
CA HIS A 250 5.03 8.86 8.32
C HIS A 250 5.45 9.05 6.85
N VAL A 251 4.54 9.56 6.03
CA VAL A 251 4.75 9.80 4.58
C VAL A 251 4.81 11.29 4.27
N SER A 252 5.38 11.67 3.12
CA SER A 252 5.49 13.07 2.69
C SER A 252 4.78 13.38 1.37
N GLY A 253 4.29 12.36 0.65
CA GLY A 253 3.60 12.56 -0.62
C GLY A 253 2.99 11.28 -1.16
N ARG A 254 2.28 11.41 -2.28
CA ARG A 254 1.67 10.28 -3.01
C ARG A 254 0.90 9.33 -2.11
N ALA A 255 0.05 9.83 -1.22
CA ALA A 255 -0.75 9.03 -0.30
C ALA A 255 -2.25 9.27 -0.49
N PRO A 256 -2.85 8.88 -1.62
CA PRO A 256 -2.25 8.37 -2.85
C PRO A 256 -2.04 9.45 -3.93
N LYS A 257 -1.19 9.17 -4.94
CA LYS A 257 -1.25 9.85 -6.24
C LYS A 257 -2.15 9.08 -7.20
N VAL A 258 -3.10 9.76 -7.83
CA VAL A 258 -4.14 9.19 -8.70
C VAL A 258 -4.14 9.90 -10.04
N SER A 259 -4.05 9.12 -11.13
CA SER A 259 -4.12 9.59 -12.51
C SER A 259 -4.61 8.45 -13.43
N GLY A 260 -4.31 8.55 -14.73
CA GLY A 260 -4.67 7.56 -15.74
C GLY A 260 -6.15 7.67 -16.08
N ASN A 261 -6.94 6.68 -15.68
CA ASN A 261 -8.40 6.71 -15.66
C ASN A 261 -8.84 5.74 -14.55
N THR A 262 -8.85 6.28 -13.33
CA THR A 262 -8.99 5.52 -12.09
C THR A 262 -10.19 6.02 -11.30
N LEU A 263 -11.15 5.14 -11.04
CA LEU A 263 -12.21 5.35 -10.05
C LEU A 263 -11.76 4.78 -8.70
N LEU A 264 -11.52 5.67 -7.75
CA LEU A 264 -11.01 5.33 -6.43
C LEU A 264 -12.07 5.58 -5.35
N HIS A 265 -12.36 4.52 -4.58
CA HIS A 265 -13.16 4.59 -3.35
C HIS A 265 -12.23 4.56 -2.15
N VAL A 266 -12.03 5.71 -1.51
CA VAL A 266 -11.22 5.86 -0.29
C VAL A 266 -12.14 5.88 0.92
N VAL A 267 -12.17 4.80 1.68
CA VAL A 267 -13.13 4.62 2.77
C VAL A 267 -12.48 4.15 4.07
N ASN A 268 -12.72 4.84 5.18
CA ASN A 268 -12.24 4.45 6.51
C ASN A 268 -10.72 4.23 6.64
N ASN A 269 -9.90 4.94 5.89
CA ASN A 269 -8.45 4.93 6.05
C ASN A 269 -8.01 5.93 7.12
N TYR A 270 -6.87 5.65 7.75
CA TYR A 270 -6.23 6.57 8.69
C TYR A 270 -4.95 7.12 8.09
N PHE A 271 -4.96 8.43 7.83
CA PHE A 271 -3.80 9.20 7.40
C PHE A 271 -3.22 9.89 8.63
N HIS A 272 -1.99 9.54 8.99
CA HIS A 272 -1.38 9.98 10.23
C HIS A 272 0.06 10.40 10.01
N ASP A 273 0.42 11.56 10.53
CA ASP A 273 1.80 12.08 10.49
C ASP A 273 2.30 12.18 9.04
N VAL A 274 1.60 13.04 8.27
CA VAL A 274 1.90 13.29 6.87
C VAL A 274 2.54 14.66 6.75
N PHE A 275 3.84 14.66 6.51
CA PHE A 275 4.69 15.84 6.63
C PHE A 275 4.32 16.97 5.67
N ASP A 276 4.08 16.65 4.40
CA ASP A 276 3.77 17.66 3.38
C ASP A 276 2.35 17.50 2.82
N HIS A 277 2.09 16.48 2.01
CA HIS A 277 0.75 16.25 1.49
C HIS A 277 0.38 14.77 1.36
N ALA A 278 -0.92 14.49 1.35
CA ALA A 278 -1.45 13.15 1.10
C ALA A 278 -1.84 12.97 -0.38
N PHE A 279 -2.97 13.54 -0.79
CA PHE A 279 -3.54 13.28 -2.11
C PHE A 279 -2.90 14.12 -3.21
N GLU A 280 -2.54 13.48 -4.32
CA GLU A 280 -2.25 14.12 -5.60
C GLU A 280 -3.26 13.59 -6.63
N ILE A 281 -4.21 14.41 -7.08
CA ILE A 281 -5.25 13.97 -8.02
C ILE A 281 -5.07 14.70 -9.35
N GLU A 282 -4.52 13.98 -10.32
CA GLU A 282 -4.24 14.47 -11.67
C GLU A 282 -5.46 14.29 -12.58
N GLU A 283 -5.31 14.69 -13.84
CA GLU A 283 -6.33 14.53 -14.88
C GLU A 283 -6.90 13.11 -14.92
N ASN A 284 -8.21 13.01 -15.13
CA ASN A 284 -9.01 11.78 -15.18
C ASN A 284 -9.05 10.91 -13.90
N GLY A 285 -8.36 11.29 -12.83
CA GLY A 285 -8.57 10.69 -11.51
C GLY A 285 -9.96 11.04 -10.97
N GLN A 286 -10.67 10.05 -10.42
CA GLN A 286 -12.01 10.23 -9.84
C GLN A 286 -12.04 9.63 -8.44
N VAL A 287 -12.12 10.47 -7.41
CA VAL A 287 -11.93 10.03 -6.01
C VAL A 287 -13.15 10.34 -5.16
N LEU A 288 -13.78 9.30 -4.62
CA LEU A 288 -14.72 9.41 -3.51
C LEU A 288 -13.99 9.13 -2.21
N ALA A 289 -13.90 10.12 -1.32
CA ALA A 289 -13.30 9.98 0.00
C ALA A 289 -14.35 10.14 1.10
N GLU A 290 -14.66 9.06 1.83
CA GLU A 290 -15.66 9.06 2.90
C GLU A 290 -15.18 8.33 4.17
N GLY A 291 -15.58 8.84 5.34
CA GLY A 291 -15.30 8.18 6.62
C GLY A 291 -13.81 8.01 6.95
N ASN A 292 -12.90 8.77 6.33
CA ASN A 292 -11.46 8.72 6.64
C ASN A 292 -11.12 9.63 7.81
N ALA A 293 -10.02 9.33 8.51
CA ALA A 293 -9.47 10.19 9.54
C ALA A 293 -8.09 10.73 9.12
N PHE A 294 -7.90 12.04 9.27
CA PHE A 294 -6.66 12.75 9.02
C PHE A 294 -6.14 13.32 10.33
N GLN A 295 -4.96 12.91 10.76
CA GLN A 295 -4.32 13.40 11.98
C GLN A 295 -2.89 13.85 11.68
N ASN A 296 -2.54 15.09 12.02
CA ASN A 296 -1.22 15.65 11.73
C ASN A 296 -0.87 15.56 10.23
N VAL A 297 -1.83 15.87 9.37
CA VAL A 297 -1.66 15.88 7.91
C VAL A 297 -1.59 17.32 7.45
N LYS A 298 -0.39 17.79 7.08
CA LYS A 298 -0.20 19.20 6.73
C LYS A 298 -1.13 19.64 5.60
N ASN A 299 -1.15 18.90 4.49
CA ASN A 299 -2.08 19.11 3.39
C ASN A 299 -2.77 17.79 2.97
N PRO A 300 -4.03 17.54 3.36
CA PRO A 300 -4.76 16.37 2.85
C PRO A 300 -4.81 16.34 1.32
N LEU A 301 -4.89 17.48 0.65
CA LEU A 301 -4.85 17.60 -0.80
C LEU A 301 -3.74 18.55 -1.25
N LYS A 302 -2.92 18.10 -2.20
CA LYS A 302 -1.94 18.98 -2.86
C LYS A 302 -2.65 20.04 -3.70
N THR A 303 -2.12 21.25 -3.69
CA THR A 303 -2.59 22.36 -4.55
C THR A 303 -2.50 21.99 -6.03
N GLY A 304 -3.41 22.52 -6.85
CA GLY A 304 -3.41 22.27 -8.30
C GLY A 304 -4.03 20.92 -8.70
N THR A 305 -4.99 20.43 -7.92
CA THR A 305 -5.79 19.25 -8.28
C THR A 305 -6.49 19.44 -9.62
N LYS A 306 -6.39 18.45 -10.49
CA LYS A 306 -6.95 18.46 -11.85
C LYS A 306 -8.06 17.43 -12.07
N GLY A 307 -8.10 16.38 -11.26
CA GLY A 307 -9.15 15.36 -11.32
C GLY A 307 -10.41 15.74 -10.54
N ARG A 308 -11.31 14.77 -10.42
CA ARG A 308 -12.61 14.91 -9.76
C ARG A 308 -12.55 14.35 -8.35
N LEU A 309 -13.09 15.08 -7.38
CA LEU A 309 -13.01 14.72 -5.97
C LEU A 309 -14.32 15.06 -5.25
N PHE A 310 -14.85 14.09 -4.51
CA PHE A 310 -15.94 14.29 -3.55
C PHE A 310 -15.48 13.85 -2.16
N THR A 311 -15.40 14.79 -1.21
CA THR A 311 -14.91 14.54 0.16
C THR A 311 -16.02 14.55 1.21
N VAL A 312 -17.29 14.61 0.78
CA VAL A 312 -18.45 14.74 1.68
C VAL A 312 -18.27 15.97 2.59
N PRO A 313 -18.17 17.19 2.02
CA PRO A 313 -17.71 18.37 2.75
C PRO A 313 -18.63 18.82 3.89
N THR A 314 -19.91 18.38 3.89
CA THR A 314 -20.89 18.73 4.92
C THR A 314 -21.81 17.55 5.21
N ALA A 315 -22.48 17.57 6.36
CA ALA A 315 -23.50 16.56 6.68
C ALA A 315 -24.65 16.55 5.65
N GLY A 316 -24.99 17.72 5.08
CA GLY A 316 -26.01 17.83 4.03
C GLY A 316 -25.61 17.17 2.71
N SER A 317 -24.32 17.18 2.35
CA SER A 317 -23.84 16.58 1.10
C SER A 317 -23.72 15.04 1.17
N ALA A 318 -23.80 14.43 2.36
CA ALA A 318 -23.80 12.99 2.53
C ALA A 318 -24.91 12.28 1.73
N GLY A 319 -26.04 12.96 1.50
CA GLY A 319 -27.16 12.45 0.71
C GLY A 319 -26.83 12.21 -0.77
N SER A 320 -25.84 12.90 -1.34
CA SER A 320 -25.46 12.82 -2.76
C SER A 320 -25.07 11.40 -3.21
N CYS A 321 -24.64 10.56 -2.27
CA CYS A 321 -24.24 9.19 -2.56
C CYS A 321 -25.40 8.20 -2.67
N LYS A 322 -26.60 8.52 -2.16
CA LYS A 322 -27.72 7.55 -2.05
C LYS A 322 -28.08 6.91 -3.39
N ALA A 323 -28.18 7.71 -4.43
CA ALA A 323 -28.58 7.23 -5.76
C ALA A 323 -27.55 6.30 -6.41
N SER A 324 -26.27 6.41 -6.04
CA SER A 324 -25.20 5.65 -6.66
C SER A 324 -24.67 4.49 -5.82
N LEU A 325 -24.68 4.65 -4.49
CA LEU A 325 -24.12 3.70 -3.53
C LEU A 325 -25.22 2.96 -2.76
N GLY A 326 -26.48 3.35 -2.89
CA GLY A 326 -27.60 2.79 -2.11
C GLY A 326 -27.64 3.25 -0.64
N ARG A 327 -26.71 4.12 -0.23
CA ARG A 327 -26.61 4.66 1.13
C ARG A 327 -26.07 6.09 1.12
N ALA A 328 -26.26 6.81 2.22
CA ALA A 328 -25.54 8.07 2.44
C ALA A 328 -24.03 7.80 2.60
N CYS A 329 -23.22 8.78 2.22
CA CYS A 329 -21.78 8.77 2.48
C CYS A 329 -21.45 9.16 3.93
N GLN A 330 -20.24 8.83 4.38
CA GLN A 330 -19.73 9.20 5.70
C GLN A 330 -18.79 10.40 5.63
N MET A 331 -18.92 11.36 6.54
CA MET A 331 -18.00 12.50 6.62
C MET A 331 -16.59 12.05 7.03
N ASN A 332 -15.58 12.74 6.52
CA ASN A 332 -14.20 12.60 6.99
C ASN A 332 -13.98 13.39 8.30
N ALA A 333 -13.00 12.99 9.10
CA ALA A 333 -12.60 13.67 10.33
C ALA A 333 -11.18 14.20 10.24
N PHE A 334 -10.93 15.37 10.85
CA PHE A 334 -9.65 16.07 10.80
C PHE A 334 -9.20 16.44 12.21
N GLY A 335 -7.95 16.15 12.56
CA GLY A 335 -7.28 16.60 13.77
C GLY A 335 -5.90 17.15 13.40
N SER A 336 -5.60 18.39 13.82
CA SER A 336 -4.33 19.08 13.51
C SER A 336 -3.90 18.92 12.05
N SER A 337 -4.84 19.05 11.11
CA SER A 337 -4.64 18.78 9.69
C SER A 337 -5.21 19.91 8.84
N GLY A 338 -4.68 20.08 7.63
CA GLY A 338 -5.20 21.03 6.65
C GLY A 338 -6.60 20.68 6.15
N ALA A 339 -7.16 21.54 5.29
CA ALA A 339 -8.46 21.30 4.67
C ALA A 339 -8.40 20.23 3.56
N PHE A 340 -9.54 19.59 3.28
CA PHE A 340 -9.69 18.64 2.17
C PHE A 340 -10.89 19.02 1.27
N PRO A 341 -10.76 20.10 0.47
CA PRO A 341 -11.86 20.59 -0.35
C PRO A 341 -12.15 19.64 -1.53
N GLY A 342 -13.44 19.36 -1.77
CA GLY A 342 -13.90 18.60 -2.94
C GLY A 342 -15.40 18.27 -2.85
N ASP A 343 -16.18 18.79 -3.78
CA ASP A 343 -17.65 18.72 -3.80
C ASP A 343 -18.22 18.21 -5.14
N ASP A 344 -17.38 17.74 -6.06
CA ASP A 344 -17.80 17.27 -7.37
C ASP A 344 -18.55 15.93 -7.29
N THR A 345 -19.86 15.97 -7.45
CA THR A 345 -20.72 14.78 -7.41
C THR A 345 -20.93 14.12 -8.78
N GLY A 346 -20.52 14.77 -9.87
CA GLY A 346 -20.93 14.35 -11.22
C GLY A 346 -20.26 13.07 -11.72
N PHE A 347 -19.29 12.50 -10.98
CA PHE A 347 -18.73 11.17 -11.25
C PHE A 347 -19.34 10.07 -10.39
N LEU A 348 -20.15 10.40 -9.38
CA LEU A 348 -20.69 9.40 -8.45
C LEU A 348 -21.53 8.34 -9.18
N GLY A 349 -22.14 8.68 -10.33
CA GLY A 349 -22.84 7.72 -11.19
C GLY A 349 -22.00 6.51 -11.60
N SER A 350 -20.68 6.64 -11.70
CA SER A 350 -19.76 5.56 -12.06
C SER A 350 -19.74 4.40 -11.06
N PHE A 351 -20.23 4.61 -9.83
CA PHE A 351 -20.35 3.56 -8.81
C PHE A 351 -21.61 2.67 -8.98
N LYS A 352 -22.60 3.10 -9.76
CA LYS A 352 -23.85 2.34 -9.94
C LYS A 352 -23.57 0.94 -10.50
N GLY A 353 -24.24 -0.06 -9.91
CA GLY A 353 -24.12 -1.47 -10.32
C GLY A 353 -22.81 -2.16 -9.93
N LYS A 354 -21.93 -1.50 -9.18
CA LYS A 354 -20.68 -2.10 -8.67
C LYS A 354 -20.85 -2.55 -7.22
N THR A 355 -20.04 -3.51 -6.78
CA THR A 355 -19.94 -3.86 -5.35
C THR A 355 -19.18 -2.77 -4.61
N ILE A 356 -19.88 -2.04 -3.74
CA ILE A 356 -19.31 -0.90 -3.00
C ILE A 356 -18.96 -1.35 -1.58
N ALA A 357 -17.77 -0.99 -1.10
CA ALA A 357 -17.37 -1.31 0.27
C ALA A 357 -18.26 -0.56 1.28
N SER A 358 -18.50 -1.21 2.43
CA SER A 358 -19.22 -0.56 3.53
C SER A 358 -18.39 0.58 4.13
N ALA A 359 -19.06 1.64 4.57
CA ALA A 359 -18.44 2.76 5.25
C ALA A 359 -18.98 2.89 6.68
N ALA A 360 -18.09 3.01 7.64
CA ALA A 360 -18.37 3.38 9.02
C ALA A 360 -18.04 4.86 9.26
N SER A 361 -18.33 5.38 10.46
CA SER A 361 -17.97 6.75 10.81
C SER A 361 -16.45 6.95 10.83
N ALA A 362 -15.98 8.18 10.60
CA ALA A 362 -14.53 8.45 10.57
C ALA A 362 -13.80 8.12 11.87
N GLN A 363 -14.49 8.07 13.01
CA GLN A 363 -13.88 7.67 14.27
C GLN A 363 -13.37 6.23 14.24
N SER A 364 -14.03 5.31 13.51
CA SER A 364 -13.56 3.92 13.42
C SER A 364 -12.29 3.77 12.57
N ALA A 365 -11.97 4.75 11.70
CA ALA A 365 -10.78 4.70 10.87
C ALA A 365 -9.49 4.65 11.71
N LYS A 366 -9.47 5.30 12.87
CA LYS A 366 -8.32 5.29 13.81
C LYS A 366 -7.94 3.89 14.29
N ASN A 367 -8.85 2.92 14.25
CA ASN A 367 -8.55 1.52 14.57
C ASN A 367 -7.49 0.91 13.64
N ALA A 368 -7.28 1.48 12.44
CA ALA A 368 -6.22 1.05 11.54
C ALA A 368 -4.83 1.11 12.20
N MET A 369 -4.61 1.97 13.20
CA MET A 369 -3.35 2.02 13.96
C MET A 369 -2.98 0.68 14.61
N THR A 370 -3.97 -0.11 15.01
CA THR A 370 -3.76 -1.41 15.69
C THR A 370 -4.20 -2.61 14.85
N LYS A 371 -5.06 -2.40 13.85
CA LYS A 371 -5.64 -3.45 13.01
C LYS A 371 -5.04 -3.54 11.62
N ALA A 372 -4.38 -2.50 11.12
CA ALA A 372 -3.81 -2.54 9.79
C ALA A 372 -2.38 -3.07 9.81
N GLY A 373 -2.02 -3.82 8.77
CA GLY A 373 -0.71 -4.37 8.55
C GLY A 373 -0.57 -5.83 8.94
N PHE A 374 0.67 -6.28 8.81
CA PHE A 374 1.12 -7.64 9.04
C PHE A 374 1.17 -8.03 10.53
N GLY A 375 1.02 -9.32 10.80
CA GLY A 375 1.19 -9.92 12.12
C GLY A 375 -0.11 -10.36 12.77
N LEU A 376 -1.23 -10.24 12.05
CA LEU A 376 -2.55 -10.66 12.50
C LEU A 376 -2.87 -12.03 11.87
N ALA A 377 -2.56 -13.14 12.56
CA ALA A 377 -3.07 -14.50 12.32
C ALA A 377 -2.41 -15.55 13.22
#